data_AF-A0A9D2L866-F1
#
_entry.id   AF-A0A9D2L866-F1
#
_cell.length_a   1.000
_cell.length_b   1.000
_cell.length_c   1.000
_cell.angle_alpha   90.00
_cell.angle_beta   90.00
_cell.angle_gamma   90.00
#
_symmetry.space_group_name_H-M   'P 1'
#
loop_
_entity.id
_entity.type
_entity.pdbx_description
1 polymer ?
#
loop_
_entity_poly.entity_id
_entity_poly.type
_entity_poly.pdbx_seq_one_letter_code
_entity_poly.pdbx_strand_id
1 'polypeptide(L)' 'KDGKALYLHCLPADINGVSCVDGEVEASVFDRYRDPLYKEASYKPYVIAAMIMLAKFADPADILKKLEERGTPRVMK' A
#
# COMPACT_ATOMS: atom_id res chain seq x y z
N LYS A 1 25.70 -8.43 4.86
CA LYS A 1 24.35 -8.06 4.37
C LYS A 1 24.30 -8.40 2.89
N ASP A 2 23.42 -9.32 2.47
CA ASP A 2 23.50 -10.05 1.19
C ASP A 2 23.10 -9.26 -0.08
N GLY A 3 23.29 -7.93 -0.08
CA GLY A 3 22.98 -7.08 -1.24
C GLY A 3 21.50 -7.01 -1.62
N LYS A 4 20.58 -7.42 -0.73
CA LYS A 4 19.13 -7.49 -0.96
C LYS A 4 18.35 -6.62 0.02
N ALA A 5 18.73 -5.36 0.16
CA ALA A 5 17.91 -4.42 0.91
C ALA A 5 16.50 -4.35 0.31
N LEU A 6 15.48 -4.12 1.14
CA LEU A 6 14.13 -3.92 0.63
C LEU A 6 14.07 -2.57 -0.09
N TYR A 7 13.86 -2.61 -1.40
CA TYR A 7 13.63 -1.42 -2.20
C TYR A 7 12.18 -0.94 -2.02
N LEU A 8 12.02 0.35 -1.77
CA LEU A 8 10.73 1.02 -1.55
C LEU A 8 10.60 2.21 -2.50
N HIS A 9 9.40 2.47 -2.98
CA HIS A 9 9.10 3.57 -3.89
C HIS A 9 7.60 3.86 -3.90
N CYS A 10 7.21 5.14 -3.86
CA CYS A 10 5.80 5.53 -3.72
C CYS A 10 4.95 5.37 -5.00
N LEU A 11 5.60 5.13 -6.13
CA LEU A 11 5.05 4.97 -7.49
C LEU A 11 4.39 6.25 -8.08
N PRO A 12 4.45 6.45 -9.42
CA PRO A 12 5.28 5.71 -10.37
C PRO A 12 6.77 6.01 -10.14
N ALA A 13 7.65 5.06 -10.51
CA ALA A 13 9.09 5.29 -10.57
C ALA A 13 9.49 5.59 -12.02
N ASP A 14 10.54 6.38 -12.20
CA ASP A 14 11.17 6.55 -13.50
C ASP A 14 12.19 5.43 -13.72
N ILE A 15 11.90 4.53 -14.66
CA ILE A 15 12.62 3.27 -14.86
C ILE A 15 13.49 3.34 -16.12
N ASN A 16 14.79 3.07 -15.95
CA ASN A 16 15.78 3.07 -17.02
C ASN A 16 15.37 2.15 -18.18
N GLY A 17 15.34 2.70 -19.38
CA GLY A 17 15.02 1.96 -20.62
C GLY A 17 13.57 1.49 -20.74
N VAL A 18 12.68 1.88 -19.81
CA VAL A 18 11.26 1.51 -19.84
C VAL A 18 10.37 2.75 -19.91
N SER A 19 10.41 3.63 -18.89
CA SER A 19 9.63 4.87 -18.89
C SER A 19 10.44 6.09 -19.33
N CYS A 20 11.78 6.04 -19.22
CA CYS A 20 12.70 7.09 -19.63
C CYS A 20 14.07 6.50 -20.00
N VAL A 21 14.96 7.31 -20.60
CA VAL A 21 16.31 6.88 -20.99
C VAL A 21 17.17 6.63 -19.75
N ASP A 22 17.26 7.63 -18.88
CA ASP A 22 17.92 7.58 -17.57
C ASP A 22 16.95 8.10 -16.50
N GLY A 23 16.74 7.31 -15.45
CA GLY A 23 15.74 7.48 -14.41
C GLY A 23 16.26 7.09 -13.03
N GLU A 24 15.33 6.82 -12.12
CA GLU A 24 15.58 6.60 -10.69
C GLU A 24 16.05 5.17 -10.38
N VAL A 25 15.69 4.18 -11.20
CA VAL A 25 15.92 2.77 -10.92
C VAL A 25 16.15 1.92 -12.16
N GLU A 26 17.05 0.95 -12.05
CA GLU A 26 17.25 -0.10 -13.05
C GLU A 26 16.02 -1.01 -13.20
N ALA A 27 15.65 -1.34 -14.43
CA ALA A 27 14.49 -2.21 -14.71
C ALA A 27 14.56 -3.54 -13.93
N SER A 28 15.75 -4.16 -13.88
CA SER A 28 15.96 -5.42 -13.15
C SER A 28 15.82 -5.31 -11.62
N VAL A 29 16.08 -4.14 -11.06
CA VAL A 29 15.85 -3.87 -9.63
C VAL A 29 14.36 -3.64 -9.40
N PHE A 30 13.70 -2.82 -10.21
CA PHE A 30 12.27 -2.58 -10.10
C PHE A 30 11.48 -3.89 -10.21
N ASP A 31 11.75 -4.72 -11.23
CA ASP A 31 11.05 -5.99 -11.45
C ASP A 31 11.23 -6.97 -10.30
N ARG A 32 12.41 -7.01 -9.67
CA ARG A 32 12.68 -7.86 -8.49
C ARG A 32 11.81 -7.48 -7.29
N TYR A 33 11.46 -6.20 -7.15
CA TYR A 33 10.72 -5.67 -6.01
C TYR A 33 9.30 -5.21 -6.34
N ARG A 34 8.81 -5.47 -7.56
CA ARG A 34 7.49 -5.02 -8.03
C ARG A 34 6.35 -5.46 -7.13
N ASP A 35 6.31 -6.73 -6.72
CA ASP A 35 5.26 -7.24 -5.81
C ASP A 35 5.31 -6.57 -4.43
N PRO A 36 6.49 -6.45 -3.76
CA PRO A 36 6.64 -5.61 -2.58
C PRO A 36 6.18 -4.15 -2.75
N LEU A 37 6.53 -3.48 -3.86
CA LEU A 37 6.14 -2.10 -4.14
C LEU A 37 4.62 -1.95 -4.30
N TYR A 38 3.98 -2.90 -4.98
CA TYR A 38 2.52 -2.90 -5.11
C TYR A 38 1.83 -3.20 -3.78
N LYS A 39 2.44 -4.06 -2.96
CA LYS A 39 1.97 -4.29 -1.60
C LYS A 39 2.13 -3.05 -0.73
N GLU A 40 3.24 -2.33 -0.82
CA GLU A 40 3.47 -1.03 -0.17
C GLU A 40 2.36 -0.03 -0.52
N ALA A 41 2.11 0.18 -1.81
CA ALA A 41 1.06 1.09 -2.28
C ALA A 41 -0.35 0.68 -1.81
N SER A 42 -0.60 -0.62 -1.64
CA SER A 42 -1.90 -1.14 -1.19
C SER A 42 -2.30 -0.70 0.23
N TYR A 43 -1.35 -0.23 1.05
CA TYR A 43 -1.64 0.25 2.40
C TYR A 43 -2.23 1.67 2.42
N LYS A 44 -1.93 2.50 1.42
CA LYS A 44 -2.34 3.92 1.39
C LYS A 44 -3.85 4.14 1.58
N PRO A 45 -4.77 3.38 0.92
CA PRO A 45 -6.21 3.53 1.15
C PRO A 45 -6.63 3.24 2.59
N TYR A 46 -6.03 2.23 3.24
CA TYR A 46 -6.36 1.87 4.61
C TYR A 46 -5.83 2.89 5.62
N VAL A 47 -4.65 3.49 5.37
CA VAL A 47 -4.11 4.56 6.21
C VAL A 47 -5.02 5.78 6.18
N ILE A 48 -5.50 6.19 4.99
CA ILE A 48 -6.45 7.31 4.86
C ILE A 48 -7.76 6.99 5.58
N ALA A 49 -8.28 5.77 5.43
CA ALA A 49 -9.49 5.35 6.15
C ALA A 49 -9.31 5.39 7.67
N ALA A 50 -8.15 4.97 8.18
CA ALA A 50 -7.81 5.06 9.61
C ALA A 50 -7.75 6.50 10.10
N MET A 51 -7.14 7.41 9.33
CA MET A 51 -7.12 8.85 9.63
C MET A 51 -8.55 9.42 9.76
N ILE A 52 -9.43 9.09 8.81
CA ILE A 52 -10.84 9.52 8.85
C ILE A 52 -11.56 8.92 10.08
N MET A 53 -11.34 7.64 10.37
CA MET A 53 -12.00 6.96 11.48
C MET A 53 -11.62 7.59 12.84
N LEU A 54 -10.33 7.84 13.06
CA LEU A 54 -9.81 8.49 14.26
C LEU A 54 -10.35 9.93 14.42
N ALA A 55 -10.60 10.63 13.32
CA ALA A 55 -11.15 11.99 13.34
C ALA A 55 -12.68 12.03 13.54
N LYS A 56 -13.40 10.94 13.27
CA LYS A 56 -14.88 10.90 13.29
C LYS A 56 -15.48 10.18 14.48
N PHE A 57 -14.73 9.31 15.15
CA PHE A 57 -15.23 8.52 16.27
C PHE A 57 -14.34 8.70 17.50
N ALA A 58 -14.96 8.99 18.64
CA ALA A 58 -14.25 9.13 19.91
C ALA A 58 -13.61 7.80 20.38
N ASP A 59 -14.27 6.67 20.12
CA ASP A 59 -13.75 5.32 20.37
C ASP A 59 -13.84 4.46 19.09
N PRO A 60 -12.81 4.51 18.23
CA PRO A 60 -12.77 3.70 17.01
C PRO A 60 -12.75 2.18 17.25
N ALA A 61 -12.24 1.72 18.40
CA ALA A 61 -12.11 0.30 18.70
C ALA A 61 -13.48 -0.34 18.94
N ASP A 62 -14.34 0.33 19.73
CA ASP A 62 -15.73 -0.10 19.93
C ASP A 62 -16.52 -0.12 18.61
N ILE A 63 -16.32 0.88 17.74
CA ILE A 63 -16.95 0.92 16.41
C ILE A 63 -16.51 -0.26 15.55
N LEU A 64 -15.21 -0.59 15.52
CA LEU A 64 -14.70 -1.75 14.78
C LEU A 64 -15.32 -3.07 15.28
N LYS A 65 -15.43 -3.24 16.60
CA LYS A 65 -16.06 -4.41 17.20
C LYS A 65 -17.53 -4.55 16.78
N LYS A 66 -18.29 -3.44 16.78
CA LYS A 66 -19.68 -3.42 16.31
C LYS A 66 -19.81 -3.78 14.82
N LEU A 67 -18.87 -3.34 13.99
CA LEU A 67 -18.85 -3.67 12.56
C LEU A 67 -18.58 -5.17 12.33
N GLU A 68 -17.65 -5.74 13.11
CA GLU A 68 -17.35 -7.18 13.10
C GLU A 68 -18.57 -8.00 13.50
N GLU A 69 -19.20 -7.69 14.65
CA GLU A 69 -20.40 -8.38 15.15
C GLU A 69 -21.58 -8.30 14.17
N ARG A 70 -21.73 -7.17 13.47
CA ARG A 70 -22.79 -7.00 12.47
C ARG A 70 -22.59 -7.87 11.22
N GLY A 71 -21.35 -8.24 10.89
CA GLY A 71 -21.04 -9.21 9.84
C GLY A 71 -21.59 -8.89 8.45
N THR A 72 -21.80 -7.62 8.11
CA THR A 72 -22.46 -7.23 6.85
C THR A 72 -21.58 -7.59 5.63
N PRO A 73 -22.08 -8.39 4.67
CA PRO A 73 -21.31 -8.73 3.48
C PRO A 73 -21.00 -7.49 2.63
N ARG A 74 -19.73 -7.31 2.25
CA ARG A 74 -19.31 -6.24 1.34
C ARG A 74 -19.86 -6.42 -0.08
N VAL A 75 -19.94 -7.66 -0.54
CA VAL A 75 -20.41 -8.04 -1.87
C VAL A 75 -21.60 -8.96 -1.69
N MET A 76 -22.76 -8.57 -2.24
CA MET A 76 -23.95 -9.42 -2.23
C MET A 76 -23.72 -10.60 -3.17
N LYS A 77 -24.04 -11.80 -2.68
CA LYS A 77 -23.97 -13.03 -3.49
C LYS A 77 -25.21 -13.15 -4.36
#